data_AF-A0A7M7FY03-F1
#
_entry.id   AF-A0A7M7FY03-F1
#
_cell.length_a   1.000
_cell.length_b   1.000
_cell.length_c   1.000
_cell.angle_alpha   90.00
_cell.angle_beta   90.00
_cell.angle_gamma   90.00
#
_symmetry.space_group_name_H-M   'P 1'
#
loop_
_entity.id
_entity.type
_entity.pdbx_description
1 polymer ?
#
loop_
_entity_poly.entity_id
_entity_poly.type
_entity_poly.pdbx_seq_one_letter_code
_entity_poly.pdbx_strand_id
1 'polypeptide(L)'
;MESNEEKKLSLQEQDSTKLLSINSKLYAEPESHLQSLGFIINNGKARFKLDEEASLYSKAAISNFCDVDSDDSLSFVVLGKDSLNSIQQSSLASYVDIQQKCMSVDYNSMIASWDTAEVHQKLNELLQENTKLKETLKQNNIAMKQQFNVLATWQEEIMRVHQNHKKKFAETRELINYLKKENTELKMKLASGLTSYTETGCEFLDISERQNDTKEKKISSFESEFSKSVLHELESILNENSDKSMLASKTATSTQKIPELDKQNDDKQLLEGERIAFNKEKEMLEEEKKLLDNRKKNLDLEYKNLNDAKALLQQERIGLQEEQTSLDQQSQLYEMQYKKTLETEKKKFEVKYDQLIAELGIMHQSVEKKESRMKELENDLTRHKEDIILLQTQLKLYEEDFRHERKLKETLLEEKNALNADLRKQIEFNDRLQEQINSLYPIVPGNQNRTTELQPPLLSSFSCPKCECIFRNMSELENHITQCISLD
;
A
#
# COMPACT_ATOMS: atom_id res chain seq x y z
N MET A 1 68.32 -54.59 -7.11
CA MET A 1 67.02 -54.32 -6.49
C MET A 1 66.99 -52.83 -6.13
N GLU A 2 66.96 -51.90 -7.08
CA GLU A 2 66.07 -51.77 -8.27
C GLU A 2 64.61 -51.52 -7.89
N SER A 3 63.86 -50.62 -8.53
CA SER A 3 64.23 -49.53 -9.47
C SER A 3 63.03 -48.60 -9.69
N ASN A 4 63.28 -47.28 -9.80
CA ASN A 4 62.49 -46.28 -10.57
C ASN A 4 60.99 -46.07 -10.16
N GLU A 5 60.28 -44.99 -10.50
CA GLU A 5 60.54 -43.62 -11.04
C GLU A 5 59.34 -42.72 -10.64
N GLU A 6 59.20 -41.41 -10.92
CA GLU A 6 59.91 -40.41 -11.73
C GLU A 6 60.60 -39.33 -10.81
N LYS A 7 61.12 -38.13 -11.17
CA LYS A 7 61.08 -37.20 -12.34
C LYS A 7 59.69 -36.52 -12.56
N LYS A 8 59.47 -35.43 -13.29
CA LYS A 8 60.21 -34.17 -13.61
C LYS A 8 59.13 -33.09 -13.86
N LEU A 9 59.34 -31.76 -13.92
CA LEU A 9 60.49 -30.83 -13.84
C LEU A 9 59.95 -29.46 -13.33
N SER A 10 60.76 -28.41 -13.24
CA SER A 10 60.31 -27.00 -13.17
C SER A 10 61.20 -26.09 -14.02
N LEU A 11 60.59 -25.22 -14.84
CA LEU A 11 61.11 -23.98 -15.47
C LEU A 11 60.21 -23.62 -16.68
N GLN A 12 59.79 -22.35 -16.82
CA GLN A 12 60.35 -21.42 -17.82
C GLN A 12 59.63 -20.04 -17.78
N GLU A 13 60.45 -19.00 -17.65
CA GLU A 13 60.35 -17.57 -18.03
C GLU A 13 58.98 -16.94 -18.39
N GLN A 14 58.59 -15.77 -17.87
CA GLN A 14 59.24 -14.44 -17.87
C GLN A 14 59.39 -13.77 -19.25
N ASP A 15 58.33 -13.06 -19.67
CA ASP A 15 58.41 -11.74 -20.34
C ASP A 15 56.99 -11.10 -20.28
N SER A 16 56.76 -9.78 -20.18
CA SER A 16 57.66 -8.64 -20.34
C SER A 16 57.32 -7.50 -19.36
N THR A 17 58.30 -6.69 -18.94
CA THR A 17 58.05 -5.40 -18.24
C THR A 17 59.09 -4.31 -18.58
N LYS A 18 58.85 -3.57 -19.68
CA LYS A 18 59.30 -2.17 -19.88
C LYS A 18 58.70 -1.56 -21.15
N LEU A 19 58.69 -0.23 -21.18
CA LEU A 19 58.10 0.66 -22.21
C LEU A 19 56.55 0.65 -22.20
N LEU A 20 55.84 1.79 -22.16
CA LEU A 20 56.28 3.20 -22.11
C LEU A 20 55.72 3.93 -20.88
N SER A 21 56.53 4.88 -20.38
CA SER A 21 56.03 6.04 -19.65
C SER A 21 55.63 7.12 -20.65
N ILE A 22 54.46 7.76 -20.48
CA ILE A 22 54.11 9.11 -20.94
C ILE A 22 52.71 9.51 -20.39
N ASN A 23 52.46 10.81 -20.23
CA ASN A 23 51.16 11.44 -19.90
C ASN A 23 50.56 11.17 -18.50
N SER A 24 51.35 11.43 -17.46
CA SER A 24 50.84 11.76 -16.11
C SER A 24 50.12 13.13 -16.07
N LYS A 25 48.94 13.27 -16.69
CA LYS A 25 48.14 14.51 -16.62
C LYS A 25 46.65 14.34 -16.94
N LEU A 26 45.91 13.51 -16.18
CA LEU A 26 44.45 13.54 -16.08
C LEU A 26 43.97 12.69 -14.88
N TYR A 27 44.06 13.27 -13.67
CA TYR A 27 43.30 12.79 -12.50
C TYR A 27 42.50 13.97 -11.98
N ALA A 28 41.17 13.88 -12.09
CA ALA A 28 40.26 14.73 -11.33
C ALA A 28 40.02 14.04 -9.97
N GLU A 29 39.98 14.82 -8.89
CA GLU A 29 39.83 14.29 -7.53
C GLU A 29 38.40 13.74 -7.31
N PRO A 30 38.24 12.46 -6.94
CA PRO A 30 36.91 11.86 -6.71
C PRO A 30 36.27 12.32 -5.39
N GLU A 31 37.02 13.00 -4.51
CA GLU A 31 36.60 13.31 -3.14
C GLU A 31 35.57 14.44 -3.07
N SER A 32 35.68 15.43 -3.98
CA SER A 32 34.74 16.56 -4.10
C SER A 32 33.28 16.14 -4.26
N HIS A 33 33.04 15.04 -4.98
CA HIS A 33 31.70 14.58 -5.34
C HIS A 33 31.00 13.76 -4.25
N LEU A 34 31.72 13.43 -3.16
CA LEU A 34 31.18 12.72 -1.99
C LEU A 34 30.94 13.66 -0.80
N GLN A 35 31.75 14.71 -0.66
CA GLN A 35 31.50 15.76 0.34
C GLN A 35 30.22 16.55 0.05
N SER A 36 29.90 16.82 -1.21
CA SER A 36 28.62 17.43 -1.63
C SER A 36 27.37 16.57 -1.34
N LEU A 37 27.57 15.31 -0.96
CA LEU A 37 26.53 14.35 -0.55
C LEU A 37 26.57 14.04 0.96
N GLY A 38 27.32 14.80 1.76
CA GLY A 38 27.37 14.67 3.23
C GLY A 38 28.22 13.51 3.78
N PHE A 39 29.07 12.91 2.96
CA PHE A 39 29.96 11.82 3.38
C PHE A 39 31.34 12.32 3.82
N ILE A 40 31.88 11.69 4.85
CA ILE A 40 33.28 11.80 5.27
C ILE A 40 33.98 10.45 5.05
N ILE A 41 35.16 10.46 4.43
CA ILE A 41 35.98 9.26 4.20
C ILE A 41 36.93 9.10 5.39
N ASN A 42 36.69 8.10 6.24
CA ASN A 42 37.61 7.72 7.31
C ASN A 42 38.15 6.31 7.06
N ASN A 43 39.48 6.16 7.00
CA ASN A 43 40.18 4.90 6.67
C ASN A 43 39.61 4.17 5.43
N GLY A 44 39.39 4.91 4.33
CA GLY A 44 38.91 4.35 3.07
C GLY A 44 37.45 3.88 3.07
N LYS A 45 36.67 4.19 4.12
CA LYS A 45 35.23 3.91 4.18
C LYS A 45 34.46 5.21 4.38
N ALA A 46 33.52 5.47 3.48
CA ALA A 46 32.57 6.57 3.61
C ALA A 46 31.65 6.32 4.81
N ARG A 47 31.40 7.37 5.60
CA ARG A 47 30.38 7.40 6.67
C ARG A 47 29.59 8.70 6.56
N PHE A 48 28.32 8.64 6.96
CA PHE A 48 27.48 9.82 7.12
C PHE A 48 27.97 10.66 8.32
N LYS A 49 27.95 11.99 8.18
CA LYS A 49 28.06 12.90 9.32
C LYS A 49 26.73 12.92 10.07
N LEU A 50 26.63 12.16 11.16
CA LEU A 50 25.62 12.39 12.19
C LEU A 50 26.15 13.50 13.11
N ASP A 51 25.42 14.59 13.25
CA ASP A 51 25.73 15.62 14.24
C ASP A 51 25.23 15.16 15.62
N GLU A 52 26.16 14.95 16.54
CA GLU A 52 25.89 14.55 17.91
C GLU A 52 25.46 15.75 18.76
N GLU A 53 24.16 16.05 18.80
CA GLU A 53 23.44 16.53 20.01
C GLU A 53 21.92 16.67 19.74
N ALA A 54 21.17 15.59 20.00
CA ALA A 54 19.71 15.53 19.76
C ALA A 54 18.92 14.97 20.97
N SER A 55 19.30 15.39 22.18
CA SER A 55 18.80 14.85 23.46
C SER A 55 17.89 15.80 24.26
N LEU A 56 17.53 16.98 23.72
CA LEU A 56 16.82 18.03 24.47
C LEU A 56 15.64 18.73 23.74
N TYR A 57 14.89 18.04 22.85
CA TYR A 57 13.58 18.55 22.41
C TYR A 57 12.47 17.50 22.45
N SER A 58 11.65 17.58 23.50
CA SER A 58 10.34 16.94 23.61
C SER A 58 9.50 17.69 24.64
N LYS A 59 8.26 18.07 24.27
CA LYS A 59 7.31 18.94 24.99
C LYS A 59 7.55 20.46 24.88
N ALA A 60 7.21 21.04 23.73
CA ALA A 60 6.78 22.45 23.60
C ALA A 60 5.89 22.62 22.36
N ALA A 61 5.17 23.75 22.28
CA ALA A 61 4.45 24.24 21.09
C ALA A 61 3.35 23.35 20.47
N ILE A 62 2.21 23.23 21.16
CA ILE A 62 0.90 23.21 20.48
C ILE A 62 0.30 24.62 20.64
N SER A 63 0.56 25.50 19.68
CA SER A 63 -0.04 26.85 19.60
C SER A 63 0.21 27.51 18.24
N ASN A 64 -0.77 28.30 17.79
CA ASN A 64 -0.73 29.18 16.60
C ASN A 64 0.53 30.09 16.59
N PHE A 65 1.01 30.65 15.47
CA PHE A 65 0.28 31.25 14.34
C PHE A 65 1.03 31.11 13.00
N CYS A 66 0.47 31.65 11.92
CA CYS A 66 1.17 31.85 10.64
C CYS A 66 2.26 32.92 10.76
N ASP A 67 3.41 32.67 10.14
CA ASP A 67 4.27 33.71 9.56
C ASP A 67 4.93 33.15 8.28
N VAL A 68 5.39 34.02 7.36
CA VAL A 68 5.89 33.61 6.04
C VAL A 68 7.18 34.34 5.66
N ASP A 69 8.29 33.63 5.77
CA ASP A 69 9.47 33.68 4.88
C ASP A 69 10.12 32.28 4.97
N SER A 70 10.31 31.53 3.89
CA SER A 70 11.29 31.69 2.79
C SER A 70 12.61 30.98 3.11
N ASP A 71 13.07 30.14 2.16
CA ASP A 71 14.22 29.22 2.23
C ASP A 71 14.35 28.43 3.57
N ASP A 72 13.78 27.24 3.70
CA ASP A 72 14.32 26.09 2.96
C ASP A 72 13.27 24.99 2.64
N SER A 73 13.30 24.44 1.43
CA SER A 73 12.29 23.48 0.95
C SER A 73 12.68 22.02 1.22
N LEU A 74 12.93 21.68 2.49
CA LEU A 74 13.16 20.29 2.91
C LEU A 74 11.89 19.46 2.72
N SER A 75 11.81 18.78 1.57
CA SER A 75 10.77 17.81 1.24
C SER A 75 10.87 16.57 2.13
N PHE A 76 10.34 16.65 3.34
CA PHE A 76 10.26 15.51 4.27
C PHE A 76 9.39 14.40 3.67
N VAL A 77 10.05 13.40 3.08
CA VAL A 77 9.42 12.16 2.65
C VAL A 77 8.95 11.43 3.91
N VAL A 78 7.65 11.56 4.21
CA VAL A 78 6.98 10.76 5.24
C VAL A 78 6.97 9.31 4.76
N LEU A 79 8.03 8.56 5.06
CA LEU A 79 7.97 7.10 5.05
C LEU A 79 6.97 6.70 6.15
N GLY A 80 5.71 6.49 5.74
CA GLY A 80 4.64 6.09 6.63
C GLY A 80 5.06 4.84 7.40
N LYS A 81 4.68 4.77 8.69
CA LYS A 81 5.07 3.67 9.60
C LYS A 81 4.78 2.30 8.99
N ASP A 82 3.71 2.21 8.21
CA ASP A 82 3.24 1.02 7.50
C ASP A 82 4.29 0.46 6.52
N SER A 83 5.08 1.31 5.87
CA SER A 83 6.17 0.90 4.97
C SER A 83 7.39 0.34 5.70
N LEU A 84 7.58 0.66 6.99
CA LEU A 84 8.63 0.07 7.82
C LEU A 84 8.11 -1.19 8.52
N ASN A 85 6.89 -1.11 9.07
CA ASN A 85 6.19 -2.22 9.73
C ASN A 85 5.99 -3.41 8.77
N SER A 86 5.67 -3.17 7.49
CA SER A 86 5.54 -4.22 6.46
C SER A 86 6.84 -4.97 6.15
N ILE A 87 7.99 -4.51 6.65
CA ILE A 87 9.31 -5.16 6.51
C ILE A 87 9.75 -5.81 7.83
N GLN A 88 9.11 -5.50 8.96
CA GLN A 88 9.53 -5.96 10.28
C GLN A 88 8.74 -7.17 10.81
N GLN A 89 9.43 -7.96 11.64
CA GLN A 89 8.96 -9.10 12.44
C GLN A 89 8.45 -10.35 11.70
N SER A 90 7.62 -10.28 10.66
CA SER A 90 7.04 -11.51 10.04
C SER A 90 7.99 -12.23 9.08
N SER A 91 8.81 -11.50 8.32
CA SER A 91 9.76 -12.06 7.34
C SER A 91 11.17 -12.28 7.88
N LEU A 92 11.45 -11.87 9.12
CA LEU A 92 12.70 -12.15 9.81
C LEU A 92 12.47 -13.30 10.79
N ALA A 93 12.92 -14.50 10.43
CA ALA A 93 12.95 -15.64 11.35
C ALA A 93 13.71 -15.23 12.62
N SER A 94 13.10 -15.43 13.80
CA SER A 94 13.65 -14.92 15.05
C SER A 94 15.04 -15.53 15.28
N TYR A 95 15.99 -14.68 15.70
CA TYR A 95 17.32 -15.14 16.11
C TYR A 95 17.23 -16.23 17.19
N VAL A 96 16.22 -16.13 18.07
CA VAL A 96 15.93 -17.12 19.12
C VAL A 96 15.47 -18.45 18.51
N ASP A 97 14.55 -18.43 17.53
CA ASP A 97 14.05 -19.65 16.88
C ASP A 97 15.16 -20.39 16.12
N ILE A 98 16.01 -19.63 15.41
CA ILE A 98 17.18 -20.15 14.72
C ILE A 98 18.15 -20.77 15.73
N GLN A 99 18.50 -20.04 16.80
CA GLN A 99 19.42 -20.50 17.83
C GLN A 99 18.89 -21.77 18.53
N GLN A 100 17.61 -21.80 18.93
CA GLN A 100 16.98 -22.96 19.55
C GLN A 100 16.99 -24.17 18.63
N LYS A 101 16.68 -23.98 17.33
CA LYS A 101 16.69 -25.06 16.34
C LYS A 101 18.09 -25.58 16.03
N CYS A 102 19.11 -24.71 16.04
CA CYS A 102 20.51 -25.12 15.94
C CYS A 102 21.03 -25.83 17.20
N MET A 103 20.49 -25.54 18.38
CA MET A 103 20.85 -26.23 19.62
C MET A 103 20.11 -27.56 19.84
N SER A 104 18.96 -27.77 19.17
CA SER A 104 18.19 -29.03 19.27
C SER A 104 18.67 -30.17 18.37
N VAL A 105 19.72 -29.96 17.56
CA VAL A 105 20.27 -30.97 16.64
C VAL A 105 21.65 -31.39 17.13
N ASP A 106 21.80 -32.65 17.53
CA ASP A 106 23.13 -33.21 17.84
C ASP A 106 23.87 -33.58 16.55
N TYR A 107 24.55 -32.58 16.00
CA TYR A 107 25.42 -32.75 14.84
C TYR A 107 26.56 -33.75 15.08
N ASN A 108 27.02 -33.96 16.31
CA ASN A 108 28.12 -34.89 16.59
C ASN A 108 27.66 -36.34 16.44
N SER A 109 26.50 -36.68 17.03
CA SER A 109 25.88 -38.00 16.85
C SER A 109 25.54 -38.27 15.39
N MET A 110 25.02 -37.29 14.66
CA MET A 110 24.72 -37.44 13.23
C MET A 110 25.99 -37.64 12.38
N ILE A 111 27.04 -36.83 12.57
CA ILE A 111 28.30 -36.96 11.82
C ILE A 111 29.03 -38.28 12.17
N ALA A 112 28.96 -38.73 13.42
CA ALA A 112 29.52 -40.02 13.84
C ALA A 112 28.77 -41.24 13.29
N SER A 113 27.57 -41.06 12.72
CA SER A 113 26.77 -42.13 12.10
C SER A 113 27.00 -42.30 10.60
N TRP A 114 27.71 -41.36 9.94
CA TRP A 114 27.96 -41.38 8.50
C TRP A 114 29.28 -42.06 8.15
N ASP A 115 29.32 -42.78 7.02
CA ASP A 115 30.58 -43.28 6.47
C ASP A 115 31.38 -42.16 5.74
N THR A 116 32.65 -42.43 5.41
CA THR A 116 33.52 -41.44 4.78
C THR A 116 33.06 -41.03 3.36
N ALA A 117 32.38 -41.91 2.63
CA ALA A 117 31.81 -41.60 1.33
C ALA A 117 30.53 -40.75 1.46
N GLU A 118 29.68 -41.03 2.44
CA GLU A 118 28.51 -40.21 2.79
C GLU A 118 28.92 -38.80 3.23
N VAL A 119 29.96 -38.67 4.06
CA VAL A 119 30.56 -37.37 4.45
C VAL A 119 31.07 -36.62 3.21
N HIS A 120 31.79 -37.29 2.31
CA HIS A 120 32.26 -36.68 1.06
C HIS A 120 31.11 -36.28 0.11
N GLN A 121 30.04 -37.08 0.04
CA GLN A 121 28.85 -36.74 -0.73
C GLN A 121 28.16 -35.50 -0.12
N LYS A 122 27.93 -35.46 1.19
CA LYS A 122 27.31 -34.31 1.86
C LYS A 122 28.14 -33.05 1.74
N LEU A 123 29.47 -33.15 1.79
CA LEU A 123 30.37 -32.02 1.53
C LEU A 123 30.24 -31.51 0.09
N ASN A 124 30.16 -32.39 -0.91
CA ASN A 124 29.94 -32.01 -2.31
C ASN A 124 28.55 -31.40 -2.55
N GLU A 125 27.50 -31.94 -1.91
CA GLU A 125 26.15 -31.36 -1.93
C GLU A 125 26.16 -29.94 -1.36
N LEU A 126 26.77 -29.73 -0.19
CA LEU A 126 26.90 -28.41 0.45
C LEU A 126 27.74 -27.43 -0.38
N LEU A 127 28.82 -27.88 -1.04
CA LEU A 127 29.60 -27.03 -1.95
C LEU A 127 28.81 -26.67 -3.21
N GLN A 128 28.01 -27.59 -3.76
CA GLN A 128 27.14 -27.30 -4.88
C GLN A 128 25.99 -26.37 -4.48
N GLU A 129 25.44 -26.51 -3.27
CA GLU A 129 24.45 -25.58 -2.72
C GLU A 129 25.07 -24.19 -2.50
N ASN A 130 26.27 -24.10 -1.94
CA ASN A 130 26.96 -22.84 -1.71
C ASN A 130 27.24 -22.09 -3.03
N THR A 131 27.65 -22.80 -4.09
CA THR A 131 27.83 -22.19 -5.41
C THR A 131 26.51 -21.73 -6.05
N LYS A 132 25.41 -22.50 -5.91
CA LYS A 132 24.06 -22.08 -6.31
C LYS A 132 23.62 -20.83 -5.55
N LEU A 133 23.70 -20.83 -4.22
CA LEU A 133 23.34 -19.70 -3.35
C LEU A 133 24.15 -18.44 -3.69
N LYS A 134 25.45 -18.59 -3.98
CA LYS A 134 26.33 -17.48 -4.39
C LYS A 134 25.92 -16.87 -5.73
N GLU A 135 25.50 -17.67 -6.70
CA GLU A 135 25.00 -17.17 -7.97
C GLU A 135 23.59 -16.56 -7.82
N THR A 136 22.69 -17.17 -7.04
CA THR A 136 21.37 -16.59 -6.70
C THR A 136 21.51 -15.23 -5.99
N LEU A 137 22.46 -15.10 -5.05
CA LEU A 137 22.76 -13.84 -4.36
C LEU A 137 23.30 -12.77 -5.32
N LYS A 138 24.16 -13.17 -6.27
CA LYS A 138 24.67 -12.29 -7.34
C LYS A 138 23.54 -11.83 -8.28
N GLN A 139 22.64 -12.73 -8.68
CA GLN A 139 21.46 -12.39 -9.49
C GLN A 139 20.48 -11.49 -8.72
N ASN A 140 20.24 -11.76 -7.43
CA ASN A 140 19.45 -10.90 -6.56
C ASN A 140 20.06 -9.50 -6.41
N ASN A 141 21.38 -9.38 -6.26
CA ASN A 141 22.07 -8.09 -6.22
C ASN A 141 21.93 -7.31 -7.54
N ILE A 142 22.04 -7.98 -8.69
CA ILE A 142 21.80 -7.37 -10.01
C ILE A 142 20.35 -6.89 -10.14
N ALA A 143 19.38 -7.72 -9.76
CA ALA A 143 17.97 -7.36 -9.78
C ALA A 143 17.65 -6.19 -8.83
N MET A 144 18.20 -6.19 -7.62
CA MET A 144 18.06 -5.09 -6.66
C MET A 144 18.66 -3.79 -7.20
N LYS A 145 19.80 -3.86 -7.89
CA LYS A 145 20.41 -2.70 -8.55
C LYS A 145 19.57 -2.19 -9.73
N GLN A 146 18.93 -3.08 -10.48
CA GLN A 146 17.97 -2.70 -11.53
C GLN A 146 16.73 -2.01 -10.93
N GLN A 147 16.16 -2.55 -9.86
CA GLN A 147 15.02 -1.93 -9.15
C GLN A 147 15.39 -0.56 -8.57
N PHE A 148 16.59 -0.42 -7.98
CA PHE A 148 17.09 0.86 -7.49
C PHE A 148 17.23 1.90 -8.61
N ASN A 149 17.76 1.50 -9.78
CA ASN A 149 17.85 2.39 -10.94
C ASN A 149 16.46 2.81 -11.45
N VAL A 150 15.48 1.90 -11.49
CA VAL A 150 14.09 2.23 -11.87
C VAL A 150 13.49 3.25 -10.87
N LEU A 151 13.67 3.02 -9.56
CA LEU A 151 13.22 3.95 -8.52
C LEU A 151 13.87 5.34 -8.66
N ALA A 152 15.17 5.40 -8.98
CA ALA A 152 15.86 6.65 -9.25
C ALA A 152 15.27 7.40 -10.47
N THR A 153 15.03 6.71 -11.60
CA THR A 153 14.40 7.34 -12.78
C THR A 153 12.97 7.82 -12.51
N TRP A 154 12.22 7.13 -11.64
CA TRP A 154 10.89 7.55 -11.21
C TRP A 154 10.94 8.77 -10.27
N GLN A 155 11.92 8.84 -9.37
CA GLN A 155 12.18 10.01 -8.54
C GLN A 155 12.56 11.24 -9.39
N GLU A 156 13.43 11.06 -10.39
CA GLU A 156 13.79 12.11 -11.36
C GLU A 156 12.57 12.60 -12.16
N GLU A 157 11.70 11.69 -12.62
CA GLU A 157 10.44 12.04 -13.30
C GLU A 157 9.51 12.86 -12.39
N ILE A 158 9.31 12.42 -11.14
CA ILE A 158 8.49 13.14 -10.15
C ILE A 158 9.06 14.53 -9.86
N MET A 159 10.38 14.66 -9.68
CA MET A 159 11.02 15.97 -9.50
C MET A 159 10.81 16.88 -10.73
N ARG A 160 10.91 16.33 -11.95
CA ARG A 160 10.67 17.06 -13.21
C ARG A 160 9.21 17.52 -13.34
N VAL A 161 8.25 16.67 -12.97
CA VAL A 161 6.82 16.99 -12.95
C VAL A 161 6.51 18.07 -11.91
N HIS A 162 7.07 17.98 -10.70
CA HIS A 162 6.92 19.03 -9.69
C HIS A 162 7.53 20.36 -10.12
N GLN A 163 8.70 20.37 -10.77
CA GLN A 163 9.29 21.58 -11.36
C GLN A 163 8.41 22.17 -12.48
N ASN A 164 7.86 21.33 -13.36
CA ASN A 164 6.94 21.74 -14.43
C ASN A 164 5.67 22.37 -13.84
N HIS A 165 5.06 21.76 -12.83
CA HIS A 165 3.90 22.31 -12.12
C HIS A 165 4.25 23.62 -11.41
N LYS A 166 5.40 23.72 -10.72
CA LYS A 166 5.87 24.97 -10.09
C LYS A 166 6.02 26.10 -11.11
N LYS A 167 6.54 25.81 -12.31
CA LYS A 167 6.63 26.76 -13.44
C LYS A 167 5.25 27.19 -13.93
N LYS A 168 4.35 26.25 -14.23
CA LYS A 168 2.97 26.55 -14.67
C LYS A 168 2.19 27.37 -13.65
N PHE A 169 2.37 27.12 -12.35
CA PHE A 169 1.76 27.94 -11.29
C PHE A 169 2.32 29.36 -11.22
N ALA A 170 3.62 29.57 -11.53
CA ALA A 170 4.20 30.91 -11.67
C ALA A 170 3.62 31.65 -12.90
N GLU A 171 3.65 31.00 -14.08
CA GLU A 171 3.06 31.53 -15.33
C GLU A 171 1.58 31.90 -15.17
N THR A 172 0.80 31.03 -14.51
CA THR A 172 -0.63 31.29 -14.21
C THR A 172 -0.80 32.47 -13.25
N ARG A 173 0.07 32.62 -12.26
CA ARG A 173 0.05 33.73 -11.29
C ARG A 173 0.42 35.06 -11.96
N GLU A 174 1.40 35.05 -12.87
CA GLU A 174 1.78 36.20 -13.69
C GLU A 174 0.63 36.62 -14.62
N LEU A 175 -0.02 35.68 -15.31
CA LEU A 175 -1.20 35.95 -16.15
C LEU A 175 -2.36 36.54 -15.32
N ILE A 176 -2.65 36.00 -14.14
CA ILE A 176 -3.66 36.56 -13.21
C ILE A 176 -3.29 37.98 -12.79
N ASN A 177 -2.01 38.26 -12.53
CA ASN A 177 -1.55 39.60 -12.17
C ASN A 177 -1.62 40.58 -13.35
N TYR A 178 -1.32 40.13 -14.57
CA TYR A 178 -1.51 40.91 -15.80
C TYR A 178 -3.00 41.26 -16.00
N LEU A 179 -3.88 40.27 -15.97
CA LEU A 179 -5.33 40.45 -16.13
C LEU A 179 -5.93 41.32 -15.02
N LYS A 180 -5.40 41.27 -13.79
CA LYS A 180 -5.75 42.21 -12.71
C LYS A 180 -5.33 43.63 -13.04
N LYS A 181 -4.09 43.84 -13.51
CA LYS A 181 -3.58 45.16 -13.89
C LYS A 181 -4.41 45.75 -15.04
N GLU A 182 -4.67 44.96 -16.08
CA GLU A 182 -5.53 45.33 -17.20
C GLU A 182 -6.95 45.66 -16.74
N ASN A 183 -7.55 44.86 -15.83
CA ASN A 183 -8.84 45.19 -15.23
C ASN A 183 -8.81 46.51 -14.43
N THR A 184 -7.74 46.82 -13.70
CA THR A 184 -7.62 48.12 -13.02
C THR A 184 -7.44 49.27 -14.01
N GLU A 185 -6.72 49.07 -15.11
CA GLU A 185 -6.54 50.08 -16.16
C GLU A 185 -7.83 50.34 -16.94
N LEU A 186 -8.57 49.28 -17.29
CA LEU A 186 -9.89 49.38 -17.91
C LEU A 186 -10.92 50.03 -16.97
N LYS A 187 -10.90 49.70 -15.66
CA LYS A 187 -11.74 50.40 -14.66
C LYS A 187 -11.37 51.87 -14.52
N MET A 188 -10.08 52.22 -14.55
CA MET A 188 -9.66 53.63 -14.58
C MET A 188 -10.11 54.32 -15.87
N LYS A 189 -9.95 53.71 -17.04
CA LYS A 189 -10.43 54.27 -18.33
C LYS A 189 -11.95 54.47 -18.34
N LEU A 190 -12.72 53.54 -17.79
CA LEU A 190 -14.17 53.67 -17.62
C LEU A 190 -14.54 54.80 -16.63
N ALA A 191 -13.84 54.91 -15.50
CA ALA A 191 -14.03 56.01 -14.55
C ALA A 191 -13.66 57.38 -15.15
N SER A 192 -12.57 57.45 -15.92
CA SER A 192 -12.16 58.67 -16.65
C SER A 192 -13.18 59.05 -17.73
N GLY A 193 -13.65 58.07 -18.52
CA GLY A 193 -14.72 58.27 -19.51
C GLY A 193 -16.03 58.73 -18.87
N LEU A 194 -16.35 58.21 -17.68
CA LEU A 194 -17.50 58.66 -16.89
C LEU A 194 -17.30 60.11 -16.42
N THR A 195 -16.11 60.50 -15.92
CA THR A 195 -15.83 61.90 -15.52
C THR A 195 -15.91 62.89 -16.68
N SER A 196 -15.73 62.46 -17.94
CA SER A 196 -15.98 63.29 -19.13
C SER A 196 -17.45 63.36 -19.57
N TYR A 197 -18.37 62.63 -18.92
CA TYR A 197 -19.81 62.62 -19.22
C TYR A 197 -20.71 63.01 -18.03
N THR A 198 -20.19 63.01 -16.79
CA THR A 198 -20.94 63.34 -15.57
C THR A 198 -21.42 64.79 -15.47
N GLU A 199 -21.03 65.68 -16.38
CA GLU A 199 -21.58 67.06 -16.45
C GLU A 199 -22.94 67.13 -17.19
N THR A 200 -23.38 66.04 -17.85
CA THR A 200 -24.60 66.04 -18.68
C THR A 200 -25.60 64.89 -18.41
N GLY A 201 -25.57 64.31 -17.20
CA GLY A 201 -26.71 63.55 -16.65
C GLY A 201 -26.39 62.14 -16.12
N CYS A 202 -26.90 61.81 -14.94
CA CYS A 202 -26.78 60.49 -14.31
C CYS A 202 -28.06 60.10 -13.53
N GLU A 203 -28.97 59.40 -14.20
CA GLU A 203 -30.05 58.61 -13.56
C GLU A 203 -30.27 57.28 -14.31
N PHE A 204 -29.26 56.40 -14.40
CA PHE A 204 -29.50 55.03 -14.91
C PHE A 204 -28.48 53.95 -14.47
N LEU A 205 -28.29 53.72 -13.16
CA LEU A 205 -27.57 52.54 -12.66
C LEU A 205 -28.16 51.97 -11.34
N ASP A 206 -29.36 51.39 -11.42
CA ASP A 206 -29.80 50.36 -10.44
C ASP A 206 -30.82 49.37 -11.03
N ILE A 207 -30.42 48.61 -12.07
CA ILE A 207 -31.18 47.45 -12.55
C ILE A 207 -30.21 46.34 -12.98
N SER A 208 -29.83 45.44 -12.06
CA SER A 208 -29.00 44.27 -12.40
C SER A 208 -29.57 42.91 -11.93
N GLU A 209 -30.73 42.86 -11.26
CA GLU A 209 -31.20 41.65 -10.55
C GLU A 209 -32.54 41.05 -11.06
N ARG A 210 -33.03 41.44 -12.25
CA ARG A 210 -34.27 40.87 -12.86
C ARG A 210 -34.23 40.75 -14.39
N GLN A 211 -33.41 39.83 -14.93
CA GLN A 211 -33.15 39.80 -16.39
C GLN A 211 -33.29 38.45 -17.12
N ASN A 212 -34.11 37.51 -16.60
CA ASN A 212 -34.47 36.28 -17.31
C ASN A 212 -35.85 36.37 -18.01
N ASP A 213 -36.90 36.75 -17.28
CA ASP A 213 -38.31 36.63 -17.76
C ASP A 213 -38.76 37.68 -18.80
N THR A 214 -37.86 38.57 -19.25
CA THR A 214 -38.20 39.69 -20.16
C THR A 214 -37.67 39.57 -21.58
N LYS A 215 -36.92 38.50 -21.91
CA LYS A 215 -36.30 38.35 -23.24
C LYS A 215 -37.29 37.93 -24.33
N GLU A 216 -38.14 36.93 -24.07
CA GLU A 216 -39.10 36.41 -25.06
C GLU A 216 -40.11 37.47 -25.53
N LYS A 217 -40.63 38.30 -24.61
CA LYS A 217 -41.61 39.36 -24.94
C LYS A 217 -41.04 40.50 -25.79
N LYS A 218 -39.73 40.74 -25.80
CA LYS A 218 -39.12 41.79 -26.63
C LYS A 218 -38.82 41.32 -28.05
N ILE A 219 -38.44 40.05 -28.24
CA ILE A 219 -38.16 39.49 -29.58
C ILE A 219 -39.42 39.54 -30.45
N SER A 220 -40.56 39.06 -29.93
CA SER A 220 -41.86 39.10 -30.63
C SER A 220 -42.32 40.53 -30.99
N SER A 221 -41.99 41.53 -30.16
CA SER A 221 -42.30 42.94 -30.47
C SER A 221 -41.48 43.46 -31.64
N PHE A 222 -40.18 43.13 -31.67
CA PHE A 222 -39.24 43.64 -32.68
C PHE A 222 -39.50 43.02 -34.07
N GLU A 223 -39.84 41.73 -34.13
CA GLU A 223 -40.27 41.08 -35.38
C GLU A 223 -41.57 41.71 -35.94
N SER A 224 -42.50 42.12 -35.06
CA SER A 224 -43.75 42.77 -35.48
C SER A 224 -43.53 44.18 -36.04
N GLU A 225 -42.61 44.94 -35.45
CA GLU A 225 -42.26 46.29 -35.92
C GLU A 225 -41.43 46.25 -37.20
N PHE A 226 -40.45 45.36 -37.30
CA PHE A 226 -39.66 45.15 -38.52
C PHE A 226 -40.53 44.72 -39.71
N SER A 227 -41.46 43.79 -39.50
CA SER A 227 -42.42 43.34 -40.53
C SER A 227 -43.32 44.48 -41.03
N LYS A 228 -43.71 45.43 -40.16
CA LYS A 228 -44.49 46.61 -40.56
C LYS A 228 -43.66 47.60 -41.38
N SER A 229 -42.39 47.80 -41.03
CA SER A 229 -41.49 48.69 -41.78
C SER A 229 -41.29 48.20 -43.22
N VAL A 230 -41.02 46.91 -43.40
CA VAL A 230 -40.81 46.32 -44.74
C VAL A 230 -42.07 46.40 -45.62
N LEU A 231 -43.27 46.22 -45.03
CA LEU A 231 -44.53 46.38 -45.78
C LEU A 231 -44.76 47.82 -46.24
N HIS A 232 -44.51 48.81 -45.37
CA HIS A 232 -44.67 50.23 -45.71
C HIS A 232 -43.69 50.70 -46.81
N GLU A 233 -42.47 50.16 -46.84
CA GLU A 233 -41.47 50.47 -47.86
C GLU A 233 -41.84 49.86 -49.22
N LEU A 234 -42.33 48.61 -49.25
CA LEU A 234 -42.84 47.97 -50.46
C LEU A 234 -44.08 48.68 -51.04
N GLU A 235 -45.00 49.14 -50.19
CA GLU A 235 -46.21 49.84 -50.64
C GLU A 235 -45.89 51.24 -51.22
N SER A 236 -44.89 51.93 -50.68
CA SER A 236 -44.36 53.19 -51.26
C SER A 236 -43.76 52.97 -52.66
N ILE A 237 -42.99 51.89 -52.86
CA ILE A 237 -42.38 51.53 -54.15
C ILE A 237 -43.46 51.13 -55.17
N LEU A 238 -44.54 50.48 -54.73
CA LEU A 238 -45.66 50.14 -55.62
C LEU A 238 -46.40 51.40 -56.08
N ASN A 239 -46.63 52.36 -55.18
CA ASN A 239 -47.36 53.58 -55.49
C ASN A 239 -46.60 54.50 -56.46
N GLU A 240 -45.30 54.73 -56.24
CA GLU A 240 -44.46 55.55 -57.15
C GLU A 240 -44.40 55.02 -58.59
N ASN A 241 -44.50 53.70 -58.78
CA ASN A 241 -44.51 53.09 -60.10
C ASN A 241 -45.88 53.21 -60.81
N SER A 242 -46.97 53.45 -60.07
CA SER A 242 -48.28 53.72 -60.67
C SER A 242 -48.35 55.14 -61.25
N ASP A 243 -47.88 56.15 -60.51
CA ASP A 243 -47.91 57.56 -60.94
C ASP A 243 -47.02 57.83 -62.17
N LYS A 244 -45.87 57.14 -62.28
CA LYS A 244 -44.96 57.24 -63.43
C LYS A 244 -45.54 56.63 -64.72
N SER A 245 -46.63 55.85 -64.64
CA SER A 245 -47.28 55.22 -65.80
C SER A 245 -48.14 56.18 -66.63
N MET A 246 -48.63 57.28 -66.04
CA MET A 246 -49.72 58.08 -66.64
C MET A 246 -49.30 59.35 -67.42
N LEU A 247 -48.00 59.56 -67.66
CA LEU A 247 -47.47 60.84 -68.20
C LEU A 247 -46.68 60.77 -69.52
N ALA A 248 -46.64 59.62 -70.19
CA ALA A 248 -45.79 59.39 -71.38
C ALA A 248 -46.57 59.32 -72.72
N SER A 249 -47.43 60.30 -73.04
CA SER A 249 -48.28 60.24 -74.26
C SER A 249 -48.69 61.58 -74.93
N LYS A 250 -47.90 62.66 -74.83
CA LYS A 250 -48.25 63.97 -75.47
C LYS A 250 -47.08 64.77 -76.10
N THR A 251 -46.47 64.28 -77.18
CA THR A 251 -45.65 65.11 -78.10
C THR A 251 -45.69 64.57 -79.55
N ALA A 252 -46.71 64.96 -80.32
CA ALA A 252 -46.77 64.72 -81.76
C ALA A 252 -47.78 65.67 -82.45
N THR A 253 -47.39 66.92 -82.70
CA THR A 253 -48.27 67.92 -83.32
C THR A 253 -47.66 68.48 -84.60
N SER A 254 -48.33 68.19 -85.73
CA SER A 254 -48.34 68.90 -87.02
C SER A 254 -47.17 69.83 -87.40
N THR A 255 -46.53 69.52 -88.54
CA THR A 255 -46.05 70.57 -89.46
C THR A 255 -46.52 70.25 -90.88
N GLN A 256 -47.19 71.22 -91.50
CA GLN A 256 -47.71 71.15 -92.87
C GLN A 256 -46.72 71.81 -93.86
N LYS A 257 -46.97 71.68 -95.17
CA LYS A 257 -46.00 72.05 -96.24
C LYS A 257 -45.70 73.55 -96.33
N ILE A 258 -44.41 73.86 -96.50
CA ILE A 258 -43.69 74.98 -97.18
C ILE A 258 -44.51 76.18 -97.74
N PRO A 259 -43.96 77.42 -97.67
CA PRO A 259 -43.27 77.92 -98.87
C PRO A 259 -41.92 78.68 -98.67
N GLU A 260 -40.99 78.38 -99.58
CA GLU A 260 -40.00 79.24 -100.28
C GLU A 260 -38.90 80.10 -99.57
N LEU A 261 -37.65 79.85 -100.01
CA LEU A 261 -36.53 80.78 -100.33
C LEU A 261 -36.15 81.85 -99.27
N ASP A 262 -35.05 81.74 -98.51
CA ASP A 262 -33.68 82.03 -99.01
C ASP A 262 -32.53 81.39 -98.17
N LYS A 263 -32.85 80.56 -97.16
CA LYS A 263 -31.87 80.10 -96.13
C LYS A 263 -30.94 78.94 -96.51
N GLN A 264 -31.00 78.47 -97.76
CA GLN A 264 -30.51 77.15 -98.16
C GLN A 264 -29.00 76.90 -98.03
N ASN A 265 -28.19 77.94 -97.81
CA ASN A 265 -26.75 77.83 -97.60
C ASN A 265 -26.37 77.63 -96.12
N ASP A 266 -27.00 78.38 -95.22
CA ASP A 266 -26.74 78.32 -93.77
C ASP A 266 -27.28 77.01 -93.17
N ASP A 267 -28.50 76.61 -93.58
CA ASP A 267 -29.10 75.33 -93.20
C ASP A 267 -28.19 74.14 -93.60
N LYS A 268 -27.54 74.22 -94.77
CA LYS A 268 -26.60 73.20 -95.25
C LYS A 268 -25.30 73.16 -94.45
N GLN A 269 -24.84 74.31 -93.95
CA GLN A 269 -23.64 74.40 -93.11
C GLN A 269 -23.92 73.92 -91.67
N LEU A 270 -25.12 74.18 -91.15
CA LEU A 270 -25.63 73.60 -89.90
C LEU A 270 -25.72 72.08 -89.98
N LEU A 271 -26.34 71.53 -91.03
CA LEU A 271 -26.48 70.08 -91.23
C LEU A 271 -25.13 69.33 -91.31
N GLU A 272 -24.11 69.92 -91.94
CA GLU A 272 -22.76 69.33 -91.95
C GLU A 272 -22.08 69.45 -90.57
N GLY A 273 -22.37 70.51 -89.81
CA GLY A 273 -21.96 70.65 -88.41
C GLY A 273 -22.57 69.59 -87.48
N GLU A 274 -23.89 69.37 -87.57
CA GLU A 274 -24.60 68.29 -86.87
C GLU A 274 -24.05 66.92 -87.26
N ARG A 275 -23.78 66.69 -88.55
CA ARG A 275 -23.19 65.43 -89.05
C ARG A 275 -21.79 65.16 -88.48
N ILE A 276 -20.96 66.19 -88.31
CA ILE A 276 -19.64 66.08 -87.66
C ILE A 276 -19.80 65.83 -86.15
N ALA A 277 -20.76 66.47 -85.48
CA ALA A 277 -21.05 66.23 -84.07
C ALA A 277 -21.54 64.80 -83.82
N PHE A 278 -22.51 64.33 -84.61
CA PHE A 278 -23.07 62.98 -84.56
C PHE A 278 -22.04 61.89 -84.84
N ASN A 279 -21.09 62.13 -85.76
CA ASN A 279 -19.98 61.20 -85.97
C ASN A 279 -19.06 61.10 -84.74
N LYS A 280 -18.75 62.22 -84.07
CA LYS A 280 -17.95 62.22 -82.82
C LYS A 280 -18.69 61.56 -81.67
N GLU A 281 -19.99 61.81 -81.52
CA GLU A 281 -20.84 61.12 -80.55
C GLU A 281 -20.84 59.61 -80.77
N LYS A 282 -20.99 59.17 -82.04
CA LYS A 282 -20.89 57.76 -82.43
C LYS A 282 -19.50 57.16 -82.16
N GLU A 283 -18.42 57.92 -82.35
CA GLU A 283 -17.06 57.49 -82.00
C GLU A 283 -16.92 57.28 -80.49
N MET A 284 -17.37 58.23 -79.66
CA MET A 284 -17.35 58.08 -78.20
C MET A 284 -18.23 56.91 -77.72
N LEU A 285 -19.42 56.71 -78.30
CA LEU A 285 -20.29 55.57 -77.97
C LEU A 285 -19.66 54.21 -78.35
N GLU A 286 -18.91 54.15 -79.45
CA GLU A 286 -18.18 52.95 -79.85
C GLU A 286 -16.90 52.73 -79.00
N GLU A 287 -16.36 53.76 -78.34
CA GLU A 287 -15.32 53.62 -77.30
C GLU A 287 -15.87 53.21 -75.94
N GLU A 288 -16.97 53.82 -75.48
CA GLU A 288 -17.69 53.42 -74.27
C GLU A 288 -18.13 51.95 -74.34
N LYS A 289 -18.69 51.53 -75.47
CA LYS A 289 -19.06 50.13 -75.75
C LYS A 289 -17.87 49.17 -75.64
N LYS A 290 -16.68 49.53 -76.14
CA LYS A 290 -15.45 48.72 -75.97
C LYS A 290 -15.01 48.66 -74.50
N LEU A 291 -15.16 49.75 -73.75
CA LEU A 291 -14.85 49.80 -72.33
C LEU A 291 -15.83 48.92 -71.51
N LEU A 292 -17.12 48.95 -71.85
CA LEU A 292 -18.15 48.07 -71.27
C LEU A 292 -17.88 46.60 -71.60
N ASP A 293 -17.55 46.25 -72.85
CA ASP A 293 -17.18 44.88 -73.24
C ASP A 293 -15.93 44.39 -72.50
N ASN A 294 -14.94 45.25 -72.27
CA ASN A 294 -13.75 44.89 -71.49
C ASN A 294 -14.06 44.75 -70.00
N ARG A 295 -14.90 45.62 -69.42
CA ARG A 295 -15.33 45.49 -68.02
C ARG A 295 -16.19 44.23 -67.81
N LYS A 296 -17.02 43.86 -68.79
CA LYS A 296 -17.77 42.61 -68.79
C LYS A 296 -16.84 41.39 -68.78
N LYS A 297 -15.84 41.33 -69.67
CA LYS A 297 -14.83 40.24 -69.67
C LYS A 297 -14.08 40.13 -68.34
N ASN A 298 -13.82 41.25 -67.67
CA ASN A 298 -13.18 41.25 -66.35
C ASN A 298 -14.10 40.66 -65.28
N LEU A 299 -15.39 41.03 -65.28
CA LEU A 299 -16.41 40.46 -64.40
C LEU A 299 -16.64 38.96 -64.66
N ASP A 300 -16.67 38.53 -65.93
CA ASP A 300 -16.77 37.11 -66.29
C ASP A 300 -15.57 36.30 -65.76
N LEU A 301 -14.36 36.89 -65.76
CA LEU A 301 -13.14 36.30 -65.20
C LEU A 301 -13.15 36.29 -63.67
N GLU A 302 -13.56 37.38 -63.03
CA GLU A 302 -13.73 37.49 -61.56
C GLU A 302 -14.76 36.46 -61.05
N TYR A 303 -15.91 36.33 -61.74
CA TYR A 303 -16.94 35.36 -61.42
C TYR A 303 -16.42 33.92 -61.51
N LYS A 304 -15.65 33.60 -62.56
CA LYS A 304 -15.01 32.29 -62.69
C LYS A 304 -14.03 32.04 -61.54
N ASN A 305 -13.12 32.97 -61.27
CA ASN A 305 -12.12 32.85 -60.20
C ASN A 305 -12.79 32.67 -58.82
N LEU A 306 -13.90 33.38 -58.56
CA LEU A 306 -14.68 33.24 -57.33
C LEU A 306 -15.35 31.86 -57.22
N ASN A 307 -15.85 31.31 -58.32
CA ASN A 307 -16.44 29.97 -58.35
C ASN A 307 -15.39 28.86 -58.20
N ASP A 308 -14.22 29.02 -58.81
CA ASP A 308 -13.08 28.09 -58.66
C ASP A 308 -12.55 28.12 -57.19
N ALA A 309 -12.45 29.31 -56.58
CA ALA A 309 -12.10 29.45 -55.16
C ALA A 309 -13.17 28.83 -54.22
N LYS A 310 -14.45 28.98 -54.54
CA LYS A 310 -15.56 28.34 -53.81
C LYS A 310 -15.48 26.81 -53.87
N ALA A 311 -15.08 26.24 -55.01
CA ALA A 311 -14.87 24.80 -55.15
C ALA A 311 -13.71 24.30 -54.27
N LEU A 312 -12.60 25.03 -54.22
CA LEU A 312 -11.45 24.72 -53.34
C LEU A 312 -11.86 24.75 -51.85
N LEU A 313 -12.55 25.79 -51.39
CA LEU A 313 -13.04 25.87 -50.00
C LEU A 313 -14.04 24.75 -49.66
N GLN A 314 -14.85 24.31 -50.64
CA GLN A 314 -15.75 23.16 -50.46
C GLN A 314 -14.98 21.83 -50.34
N GLN A 315 -13.85 21.67 -51.05
CA GLN A 315 -12.97 20.51 -50.93
C GLN A 315 -12.22 20.51 -49.60
N GLU A 316 -11.67 21.66 -49.18
CA GLU A 316 -10.99 21.82 -47.89
C GLU A 316 -11.92 21.49 -46.72
N ARG A 317 -13.17 21.98 -46.76
CA ARG A 317 -14.20 21.64 -45.76
C ARG A 317 -14.49 20.12 -45.70
N ILE A 318 -14.40 19.40 -46.81
CA ILE A 318 -14.59 17.93 -46.82
C ILE A 318 -13.37 17.26 -46.18
N GLY A 319 -12.14 17.65 -46.56
CA GLY A 319 -10.92 17.11 -45.95
C GLY A 319 -10.84 17.33 -44.43
N LEU A 320 -11.20 18.53 -43.95
CA LEU A 320 -11.30 18.83 -42.52
C LEU A 320 -12.39 18.00 -41.81
N GLN A 321 -13.50 17.71 -42.50
CA GLN A 321 -14.55 16.86 -41.95
C GLN A 321 -14.11 15.40 -41.84
N GLU A 322 -13.37 14.89 -42.83
CA GLU A 322 -12.76 13.56 -42.82
C GLU A 322 -11.71 13.45 -41.70
N GLU A 323 -10.80 14.43 -41.58
CA GLU A 323 -9.82 14.51 -40.50
C GLU A 323 -10.47 14.53 -39.11
N GLN A 324 -11.52 15.35 -38.91
CA GLN A 324 -12.29 15.37 -37.67
C GLN A 324 -12.85 13.98 -37.33
N THR A 325 -13.50 13.30 -38.29
CA THR A 325 -14.07 11.97 -38.02
C THR A 325 -13.01 10.89 -37.78
N SER A 326 -11.81 11.04 -38.35
CA SER A 326 -10.67 10.16 -38.07
C SER A 326 -10.12 10.39 -36.66
N LEU A 327 -9.99 11.64 -36.23
CA LEU A 327 -9.55 12.01 -34.89
C LEU A 327 -10.56 11.58 -33.81
N ASP A 328 -11.85 11.73 -34.05
CA ASP A 328 -12.91 11.24 -33.15
C ASP A 328 -12.86 9.71 -33.00
N GLN A 329 -12.67 8.97 -34.10
CA GLN A 329 -12.49 7.51 -34.06
C GLN A 329 -11.23 7.11 -33.28
N GLN A 330 -10.10 7.81 -33.50
CA GLN A 330 -8.86 7.57 -32.77
C GLN A 330 -9.01 7.84 -31.27
N SER A 331 -9.70 8.93 -30.90
CA SER A 331 -10.01 9.29 -29.52
C SER A 331 -10.86 8.21 -28.83
N GLN A 332 -11.93 7.74 -29.46
CA GLN A 332 -12.78 6.66 -28.96
C GLN A 332 -12.01 5.35 -28.77
N LEU A 333 -11.09 5.02 -29.68
CA LEU A 333 -10.22 3.84 -29.54
C LEU A 333 -9.26 3.97 -28.35
N TYR A 334 -8.66 5.14 -28.12
CA TYR A 334 -7.82 5.38 -26.95
C TYR A 334 -8.61 5.30 -25.65
N GLU A 335 -9.79 5.94 -25.56
CA GLU A 335 -10.64 5.89 -24.37
C GLU A 335 -11.08 4.45 -24.06
N MET A 336 -11.51 3.69 -25.07
CA MET A 336 -11.91 2.30 -24.91
C MET A 336 -10.76 1.40 -24.46
N GLN A 337 -9.54 1.57 -25.01
CA GLN A 337 -8.37 0.79 -24.58
C GLN A 337 -7.90 1.17 -23.17
N TYR A 338 -7.92 2.45 -22.81
CA TYR A 338 -7.64 2.92 -21.46
C TYR A 338 -8.63 2.34 -20.44
N LYS A 339 -9.93 2.47 -20.70
CA LYS A 339 -11.02 1.94 -19.87
C LYS A 339 -10.93 0.42 -19.71
N LYS A 340 -10.64 -0.31 -20.79
CA LYS A 340 -10.43 -1.76 -20.77
C LYS A 340 -9.22 -2.14 -19.91
N THR A 341 -8.10 -1.43 -20.04
CA THR A 341 -6.89 -1.67 -19.26
C THR A 341 -7.15 -1.43 -17.77
N LEU A 342 -7.79 -0.31 -17.43
CA LEU A 342 -8.17 0.04 -16.06
C LEU A 342 -9.09 -1.01 -15.41
N GLU A 343 -10.10 -1.49 -16.14
CA GLU A 343 -11.00 -2.55 -15.66
C GLU A 343 -10.28 -3.90 -15.49
N THR A 344 -9.25 -4.20 -16.31
CA THR A 344 -8.42 -5.41 -16.10
C THR A 344 -7.48 -5.30 -14.91
N GLU A 345 -6.91 -4.12 -14.62
CA GLU A 345 -6.11 -3.93 -13.40
C GLU A 345 -6.98 -3.96 -12.15
N LYS A 346 -8.13 -3.29 -12.16
CA LYS A 346 -9.13 -3.36 -11.08
C LYS A 346 -9.46 -4.80 -10.71
N LYS A 347 -9.75 -5.66 -11.70
CA LYS A 347 -10.03 -7.10 -11.47
C LYS A 347 -8.84 -7.89 -10.93
N LYS A 348 -7.59 -7.51 -11.28
CA LYS A 348 -6.38 -8.11 -10.66
C LYS A 348 -6.24 -7.69 -9.19
N PHE A 349 -6.62 -6.46 -8.83
CA PHE A 349 -6.63 -6.02 -7.42
C PHE A 349 -7.76 -6.66 -6.62
N GLU A 350 -8.95 -6.80 -7.21
CA GLU A 350 -10.12 -7.49 -6.64
C GLU A 350 -9.77 -8.94 -6.26
N VAL A 351 -9.22 -9.73 -7.20
CA VAL A 351 -8.77 -11.11 -6.92
C VAL A 351 -7.67 -11.19 -5.85
N LYS A 352 -6.74 -10.23 -5.80
CA LYS A 352 -5.70 -10.19 -4.76
C LYS A 352 -6.27 -9.84 -3.38
N TYR A 353 -7.28 -8.98 -3.34
CA TYR A 353 -7.97 -8.58 -2.12
C TYR A 353 -8.76 -9.76 -1.53
N ASP A 354 -9.51 -10.47 -2.38
CA ASP A 354 -10.23 -11.69 -1.98
C ASP A 354 -9.28 -12.80 -1.51
N GLN A 355 -8.13 -12.98 -2.17
CA GLN A 355 -7.09 -13.91 -1.72
C GLN A 355 -6.56 -13.53 -0.32
N LEU A 356 -6.24 -12.26 -0.09
CA LEU A 356 -5.74 -11.78 1.20
C LEU A 356 -6.79 -11.95 2.32
N ILE A 357 -8.08 -11.75 2.03
CA ILE A 357 -9.18 -12.04 2.96
C ILE A 357 -9.23 -13.54 3.31
N ALA A 358 -9.09 -14.42 2.31
CA ALA A 358 -9.08 -15.87 2.55
C ALA A 358 -7.88 -16.31 3.41
N GLU A 359 -6.68 -15.79 3.14
CA GLU A 359 -5.47 -16.05 3.93
C GLU A 359 -5.61 -15.52 5.38
N LEU A 360 -6.13 -14.31 5.56
CA LEU A 360 -6.44 -13.76 6.89
C LEU A 360 -7.48 -14.60 7.65
N GLY A 361 -8.52 -15.10 6.96
CA GLY A 361 -9.52 -15.98 7.55
C GLY A 361 -8.94 -17.33 8.03
N ILE A 362 -8.06 -17.94 7.23
CA ILE A 362 -7.33 -19.17 7.60
C ILE A 362 -6.42 -18.91 8.82
N MET A 363 -5.71 -17.78 8.83
CA MET A 363 -4.85 -17.40 9.96
C MET A 363 -5.64 -17.14 11.24
N HIS A 364 -6.79 -16.46 11.16
CA HIS A 364 -7.68 -16.24 12.30
C HIS A 364 -8.14 -17.57 12.92
N GLN A 365 -8.64 -18.50 12.10
CA GLN A 365 -9.03 -19.84 12.56
C GLN A 365 -7.85 -20.65 13.14
N SER A 366 -6.62 -20.38 12.70
CA SER A 366 -5.41 -21.01 13.25
C SER A 366 -5.06 -20.45 14.63
N VAL A 367 -5.23 -19.14 14.85
CA VAL A 367 -5.05 -18.48 16.14
C VAL A 367 -6.11 -18.94 17.14
N GLU A 368 -7.39 -18.88 16.77
CA GLU A 368 -8.53 -19.29 17.61
C GLU A 368 -8.43 -20.75 18.11
N LYS A 369 -7.92 -21.66 17.26
CA LYS A 369 -7.62 -23.05 17.66
C LYS A 369 -6.45 -23.16 18.64
N LYS A 370 -5.41 -22.32 18.49
CA LYS A 370 -4.27 -22.28 19.42
C LYS A 370 -4.66 -21.66 20.77
N GLU A 371 -5.48 -20.61 20.78
CA GLU A 371 -6.03 -20.01 22.00
C GLU A 371 -6.91 -21.00 22.75
N SER A 372 -7.78 -21.73 22.04
CA SER A 372 -8.59 -22.81 22.61
C SER A 372 -7.72 -23.90 23.25
N ARG A 373 -6.68 -24.37 22.56
CA ARG A 373 -5.75 -25.39 23.10
C ARG A 373 -4.87 -24.87 24.23
N MET A 374 -4.51 -23.58 24.22
CA MET A 374 -3.79 -22.94 25.33
C MET A 374 -4.65 -22.95 26.60
N LYS A 375 -5.93 -22.56 26.48
CA LYS A 375 -6.89 -22.55 27.57
C LYS A 375 -7.18 -23.96 28.13
N GLU A 376 -7.20 -24.99 27.28
CA GLU A 376 -7.25 -26.39 27.75
C GLU A 376 -6.04 -26.74 28.62
N LEU A 377 -4.82 -26.44 28.15
CA LEU A 377 -3.57 -26.71 28.87
C LEU A 377 -3.45 -25.90 30.18
N GLU A 378 -3.97 -24.67 30.21
CA GLU A 378 -4.05 -23.88 31.45
C GLU A 378 -4.96 -24.56 32.50
N ASN A 379 -6.11 -25.10 32.09
CA ASN A 379 -7.03 -25.83 32.98
C ASN A 379 -6.44 -27.17 33.47
N ASP A 380 -5.71 -27.89 32.62
CA ASP A 380 -4.99 -29.11 33.01
C ASP A 380 -3.88 -28.76 34.03
N LEU A 381 -3.18 -27.64 33.83
CA LEU A 381 -2.10 -27.17 34.72
C LEU A 381 -2.64 -26.67 36.08
N THR A 382 -3.76 -25.96 36.13
CA THR A 382 -4.39 -25.59 37.42
C THR A 382 -4.86 -26.82 38.19
N ARG A 383 -5.48 -27.79 37.51
CA ARG A 383 -5.90 -29.06 38.11
C ARG A 383 -4.72 -29.84 38.69
N HIS A 384 -3.64 -30.02 37.93
CA HIS A 384 -2.45 -30.70 38.44
C HIS A 384 -1.76 -29.94 39.59
N LYS A 385 -1.86 -28.61 39.63
CA LYS A 385 -1.40 -27.81 40.77
C LYS A 385 -2.25 -28.07 42.03
N GLU A 386 -3.55 -28.27 41.89
CA GLU A 386 -4.45 -28.68 42.99
C GLU A 386 -4.14 -30.11 43.47
N ASP A 387 -3.96 -31.06 42.55
CA ASP A 387 -3.53 -32.44 42.84
C ASP A 387 -2.21 -32.45 43.65
N ILE A 388 -1.22 -31.65 43.24
CA ILE A 388 0.07 -31.52 43.93
C ILE A 388 -0.10 -30.94 45.34
N ILE A 389 -0.96 -29.94 45.54
CA ILE A 389 -1.23 -29.37 46.88
C ILE A 389 -1.91 -30.39 47.80
N LEU A 390 -2.83 -31.19 47.26
CA LEU A 390 -3.49 -32.27 48.00
C LEU A 390 -2.48 -33.34 48.44
N LEU A 391 -1.65 -33.82 47.51
CA LEU A 391 -0.61 -34.82 47.79
C LEU A 391 0.46 -34.30 48.76
N GLN A 392 0.88 -33.04 48.64
CA GLN A 392 1.79 -32.41 49.61
C GLN A 392 1.16 -32.31 51.01
N THR A 393 -0.16 -32.13 51.11
CA THR A 393 -0.87 -32.08 52.38
C THR A 393 -0.98 -33.48 52.99
N GLN A 394 -1.31 -34.50 52.19
CA GLN A 394 -1.33 -35.90 52.62
C GLN A 394 0.05 -36.38 53.11
N LEU A 395 1.13 -36.03 52.40
CA LEU A 395 2.49 -36.37 52.81
C LEU A 395 2.87 -35.73 54.16
N LYS A 396 2.47 -34.47 54.42
CA LYS A 396 2.71 -33.82 55.72
C LYS A 396 1.96 -34.50 56.86
N LEU A 397 0.73 -34.94 56.63
CA LEU A 397 -0.06 -35.68 57.62
C LEU A 397 0.61 -37.02 57.95
N TYR A 398 0.99 -37.82 56.95
CA TYR A 398 1.71 -39.08 57.20
C TYR A 398 3.08 -38.90 57.84
N GLU A 399 3.81 -37.82 57.53
CA GLU A 399 5.05 -37.48 58.23
C GLU A 399 4.77 -37.15 59.71
N GLU A 400 3.68 -36.44 60.00
CA GLU A 400 3.23 -36.11 61.35
C GLU A 400 2.79 -37.35 62.15
N ASP A 401 1.96 -38.21 61.56
CA ASP A 401 1.53 -39.49 62.15
C ASP A 401 2.75 -40.36 62.49
N PHE A 402 3.70 -40.48 61.55
CA PHE A 402 4.93 -41.25 61.73
C PHE A 402 5.86 -40.67 62.81
N ARG A 403 5.90 -39.34 62.98
CA ARG A 403 6.61 -38.69 64.10
C ARG A 403 5.92 -38.95 65.44
N HIS A 404 4.60 -39.03 65.50
CA HIS A 404 3.87 -39.37 66.72
C HIS A 404 4.03 -40.85 67.10
N GLU A 405 3.86 -41.77 66.14
CA GLU A 405 4.08 -43.20 66.32
C GLU A 405 5.52 -43.51 66.77
N ARG A 406 6.52 -42.82 66.21
CA ARG A 406 7.92 -42.94 66.67
C ARG A 406 8.07 -42.56 68.15
N LYS A 407 7.57 -41.40 68.56
CA LYS A 407 7.65 -40.94 69.96
C LYS A 407 6.95 -41.90 70.91
N LEU A 408 5.75 -42.37 70.55
CA LEU A 408 5.00 -43.35 71.35
C LEU A 408 5.77 -44.66 71.51
N LYS A 409 6.43 -45.12 70.43
CA LYS A 409 7.27 -46.32 70.44
C LYS A 409 8.56 -46.13 71.25
N GLU A 410 9.12 -44.93 71.28
CA GLU A 410 10.25 -44.55 72.13
C GLU A 410 9.84 -44.60 73.61
N THR A 411 8.73 -43.96 74.01
CA THR A 411 8.23 -43.99 75.40
C THR A 411 7.83 -45.41 75.85
N LEU A 412 7.18 -46.20 75.00
CA LEU A 412 6.86 -47.60 75.30
C LEU A 412 8.10 -48.48 75.45
N LEU A 413 9.21 -48.14 74.77
CA LEU A 413 10.49 -48.82 74.94
C LEU A 413 11.16 -48.44 76.27
N GLU A 414 11.06 -47.17 76.68
CA GLU A 414 11.54 -46.69 77.99
C GLU A 414 10.77 -47.35 79.14
N GLU A 415 9.43 -47.35 79.09
CA GLU A 415 8.58 -48.05 80.07
C GLU A 415 8.87 -49.55 80.14
N LYS A 416 9.00 -50.21 78.98
CA LYS A 416 9.41 -51.62 78.90
C LYS A 416 10.78 -51.85 79.55
N ASN A 417 11.75 -50.97 79.34
CA ASN A 417 13.07 -51.11 79.92
C ASN A 417 13.06 -50.89 81.44
N ALA A 418 12.28 -49.93 81.94
CA ALA A 418 12.05 -49.71 83.37
C ALA A 418 11.40 -50.93 84.03
N LEU A 419 10.31 -51.45 83.46
CA LEU A 419 9.61 -52.64 83.98
C LEU A 419 10.51 -53.90 83.96
N ASN A 420 11.36 -54.06 82.94
CA ASN A 420 12.35 -55.14 82.91
C ASN A 420 13.45 -54.97 83.98
N ALA A 421 13.85 -53.73 84.29
CA ALA A 421 14.81 -53.47 85.35
C ALA A 421 14.21 -53.75 86.74
N ASP A 422 12.95 -53.39 86.98
CA ASP A 422 12.25 -53.67 88.24
C ASP A 422 11.94 -55.17 88.40
N LEU A 423 11.55 -55.85 87.33
CA LEU A 423 11.41 -57.32 87.32
C LEU A 423 12.73 -58.02 87.68
N ARG A 424 13.88 -57.54 87.17
CA ARG A 424 15.20 -58.07 87.56
C ARG A 424 15.50 -57.85 89.04
N LYS A 425 15.24 -56.67 89.60
CA LYS A 425 15.38 -56.41 91.04
C LYS A 425 14.51 -57.36 91.87
N GLN A 426 13.30 -57.67 91.41
CA GLN A 426 12.40 -58.60 92.08
C GLN A 426 12.87 -60.06 91.98
N ILE A 427 13.44 -60.47 90.85
CA ILE A 427 14.10 -61.79 90.70
C ILE A 427 15.30 -61.87 91.65
N GLU A 428 16.23 -60.91 91.62
CA GLU A 428 17.39 -60.87 92.53
C GLU A 428 16.99 -60.85 94.01
N PHE A 429 15.85 -60.25 94.36
CA PHE A 429 15.31 -60.26 95.73
C PHE A 429 14.71 -61.62 96.10
N ASN A 430 13.96 -62.25 95.20
CA ASN A 430 13.42 -63.60 95.40
C ASN A 430 14.54 -64.64 95.51
N ASP A 431 15.58 -64.55 94.68
CA ASP A 431 16.75 -65.42 94.72
C ASP A 431 17.44 -65.33 96.09
N ARG A 432 17.67 -64.12 96.61
CA ARG A 432 18.24 -63.90 97.97
C ARG A 432 17.33 -64.44 99.07
N LEU A 433 16.01 -64.30 98.95
CA LEU A 433 15.07 -64.91 99.90
C LEU A 433 15.12 -66.44 99.84
N GLN A 434 15.30 -67.02 98.64
CA GLN A 434 15.39 -68.45 98.45
C GLN A 434 16.73 -69.01 98.96
N GLU A 435 17.84 -68.29 98.78
CA GLU A 435 19.12 -68.55 99.48
C GLU A 435 18.95 -68.52 101.00
N GLN A 436 18.26 -67.51 101.54
CA GLN A 436 17.98 -67.43 102.98
C GLN A 436 17.14 -68.60 103.49
N ILE A 437 16.06 -68.97 102.79
CA ILE A 437 15.22 -70.14 103.12
C ILE A 437 16.06 -71.43 103.07
N ASN A 438 16.89 -71.61 102.04
CA ASN A 438 17.78 -72.76 101.91
C ASN A 438 18.85 -72.81 103.03
N SER A 439 19.30 -71.65 103.53
CA SER A 439 20.21 -71.60 104.69
C SER A 439 19.53 -71.91 106.03
N LEU A 440 18.22 -71.68 106.13
CA LEU A 440 17.39 -72.01 107.30
C LEU A 440 16.88 -73.46 107.30
N TYR A 441 16.82 -74.11 106.12
CA TYR A 441 16.46 -75.52 105.96
C TYR A 441 17.48 -76.30 105.10
N PRO A 442 18.60 -76.77 105.68
CA PRO A 442 19.53 -77.66 105.00
C PRO A 442 18.92 -79.07 104.84
N ILE A 443 18.25 -79.33 103.71
CA ILE A 443 17.62 -80.62 103.43
C ILE A 443 18.67 -81.64 102.94
N VAL A 444 18.70 -82.78 103.64
CA VAL A 444 19.51 -83.99 103.38
C VAL A 444 19.28 -84.51 101.94
N PRO A 445 20.32 -84.97 101.21
CA PRO A 445 20.15 -85.47 99.84
C PRO A 445 19.26 -86.72 99.78
N GLY A 446 18.12 -86.60 99.09
CA GLY A 446 17.13 -87.68 98.91
C GLY A 446 16.59 -87.71 97.48
N ASN A 447 17.17 -88.58 96.64
CA ASN A 447 16.86 -88.69 95.21
C ASN A 447 15.55 -89.45 94.94
N GLN A 448 14.57 -88.82 94.25
CA GLN A 448 13.76 -89.50 93.24
C GLN A 448 12.92 -88.58 92.35
N ASN A 449 12.72 -89.01 91.10
CA ASN A 449 11.93 -88.33 90.08
C ASN A 449 10.43 -88.33 90.42
N ARG A 450 9.75 -87.20 90.18
CA ARG A 450 8.36 -87.20 89.70
C ARG A 450 8.11 -85.98 88.81
N THR A 451 7.61 -86.25 87.60
CA THR A 451 7.11 -85.25 86.66
C THR A 451 5.88 -84.58 87.24
N THR A 452 5.96 -83.26 87.43
CA THR A 452 4.79 -82.39 87.57
C THR A 452 4.97 -81.24 86.60
N GLU A 453 4.45 -81.39 85.38
CA GLU A 453 4.26 -80.24 84.50
C GLU A 453 3.27 -79.30 85.20
N LEU A 454 3.74 -78.11 85.59
CA LEU A 454 2.85 -77.00 85.96
C LEU A 454 2.27 -76.39 84.69
N GLN A 455 1.37 -77.16 84.06
CA GLN A 455 0.62 -76.75 82.89
C GLN A 455 -0.25 -75.53 83.25
N PRO A 456 -0.14 -74.40 82.51
CA PRO A 456 -1.00 -73.24 82.75
C PRO A 456 -2.49 -73.58 82.55
N PRO A 457 -3.42 -72.81 83.16
CA PRO A 457 -4.85 -73.14 83.13
C PRO A 457 -5.42 -73.24 81.71
N LEU A 458 -6.23 -74.28 81.45
CA LEU A 458 -6.97 -74.48 80.21
C LEU A 458 -8.13 -73.46 80.10
N LEU A 459 -7.81 -72.23 79.71
CA LEU A 459 -8.75 -71.11 79.60
C LEU A 459 -8.90 -70.59 78.16
N SER A 460 -9.41 -71.45 77.27
CA SER A 460 -10.10 -71.04 76.03
C SER A 460 -10.78 -72.25 75.37
N SER A 461 -11.90 -72.69 75.93
CA SER A 461 -12.81 -73.65 75.27
C SER A 461 -13.70 -72.88 74.29
N PHE A 462 -13.48 -73.02 72.99
CA PHE A 462 -14.17 -72.23 71.97
C PHE A 462 -15.45 -72.94 71.52
N SER A 463 -16.60 -72.24 71.52
CA SER A 463 -17.89 -72.81 71.10
C SER A 463 -18.33 -72.29 69.73
N CYS A 464 -18.97 -73.16 68.94
CA CYS A 464 -19.55 -72.79 67.64
C CYS A 464 -20.92 -72.11 67.81
N PRO A 465 -21.13 -70.87 67.31
CA PRO A 465 -22.36 -70.13 67.54
C PRO A 465 -23.59 -70.65 66.76
N LYS A 466 -23.43 -71.60 65.82
CA LYS A 466 -24.54 -72.22 65.07
C LYS A 466 -25.05 -73.54 65.70
N CYS A 467 -24.25 -74.22 66.53
CA CYS A 467 -24.57 -75.56 67.06
C CYS A 467 -24.09 -75.84 68.51
N GLU A 468 -23.49 -74.85 69.17
CA GLU A 468 -22.96 -74.89 70.55
C GLU A 468 -21.88 -75.95 70.85
N CYS A 469 -21.40 -76.72 69.85
CA CYS A 469 -20.28 -77.64 70.02
C CYS A 469 -19.01 -76.92 70.50
N ILE A 470 -18.28 -77.55 71.44
CA ILE A 470 -17.13 -76.96 72.14
C ILE A 470 -15.84 -77.65 71.70
N PHE A 471 -14.83 -76.87 71.33
CA PHE A 471 -13.56 -77.30 70.77
C PHE A 471 -12.37 -76.88 71.65
N ARG A 472 -11.24 -77.61 71.55
CA ARG A 472 -10.09 -77.44 72.43
C ARG A 472 -9.04 -76.47 71.89
N ASN A 473 -9.11 -76.13 70.60
CA ASN A 473 -8.30 -75.09 69.97
C ASN A 473 -9.09 -74.40 68.86
N MET A 474 -8.60 -73.23 68.42
CA MET A 474 -9.27 -72.42 67.41
C MET A 474 -9.33 -73.11 66.03
N SER A 475 -8.33 -73.91 65.67
CA SER A 475 -8.29 -74.56 64.34
C SER A 475 -9.31 -75.69 64.20
N GLU A 476 -9.60 -76.43 65.28
CA GLU A 476 -10.76 -77.33 65.35
C GLU A 476 -12.07 -76.56 65.15
N LEU A 477 -12.24 -75.42 65.80
CA LEU A 477 -13.43 -74.58 65.63
C LEU A 477 -13.55 -74.02 64.21
N GLU A 478 -12.48 -73.53 63.59
CA GLU A 478 -12.50 -72.97 62.23
C GLU A 478 -12.86 -74.01 61.16
N ASN A 479 -12.27 -75.21 61.24
CA ASN A 479 -12.64 -76.34 60.38
C ASN A 479 -14.10 -76.75 60.61
N HIS A 480 -14.57 -76.75 61.86
CA HIS A 480 -15.97 -77.04 62.15
C HIS A 480 -16.91 -75.93 61.65
N ILE A 481 -16.56 -74.66 61.80
CA ILE A 481 -17.38 -73.51 61.33
C ILE A 481 -17.53 -73.56 59.81
N THR A 482 -16.46 -73.83 59.05
CA THR A 482 -16.56 -73.96 57.59
C THR A 482 -17.51 -75.09 57.19
N GLN A 483 -17.48 -76.24 57.88
CA GLN A 483 -18.42 -77.33 57.63
C GLN A 483 -19.87 -77.00 58.07
N CYS A 484 -20.05 -76.38 59.24
CA CYS A 484 -21.34 -76.03 59.83
C CYS A 484 -22.06 -74.90 59.08
N ILE A 485 -21.32 -73.97 58.46
CA ILE A 485 -21.85 -72.97 57.53
C ILE A 485 -22.19 -73.60 56.17
N SER A 486 -21.43 -74.60 55.70
CA SER A 486 -21.75 -75.33 54.45
C SER A 486 -22.89 -76.35 54.56
N LEU A 487 -23.50 -76.47 55.75
CA LEU A 487 -24.69 -77.27 56.02
C LEU A 487 -25.89 -76.34 56.28
N ASP A 488 -26.47 -75.84 55.18
CA ASP A 488 -27.84 -75.30 55.04
C ASP A 488 -28.39 -75.75 53.67
#